data_AF-A0A418XNU0-F1
#
_entry.id   AF-A0A418XNU0-F1
#
_cell.length_a   1.000
_cell.length_b   1.000
_cell.length_c   1.000
_cell.angle_alpha   90.00
_cell.angle_beta   90.00
_cell.angle_gamma   90.00
#
_symmetry.space_group_name_H-M   'P 1'
#
loop_
_entity.id
_entity.type
_entity.pdbx_description
1 polymer ?
#
loop_
_entity_poly.entity_id
_entity_poly.type
_entity_poly.pdbx_seq_one_letter_code
_entity_poly.pdbx_strand_id
1 'polypeptide(L)'
;MSRYEIAFSGQVVPGAQLELVKANLAKLFQADAQRIALLFSGRRLVIKNNLDAAAAEKYRATLERAGALVDVQSMDVEIEEVELAPPPSYQAAPAVATAEPRRLVVAPRDEYMAAFVDVEAPDFGIAPLGVDLQDDKPEPVAPRVDLSQFSLAPAGSDMGQIKPGPAGPPPDTSHLKLQE
;
A
#
# COMPACT_ATOMS: atom_id res chain seq x y z
N MET A 1 -3.19 -30.91 3.05
CA MET A 1 -2.15 -30.63 4.07
C MET A 1 -2.44 -29.26 4.63
N SER A 2 -2.98 -29.21 5.85
CA SER A 2 -3.41 -27.97 6.50
C SER A 2 -2.19 -27.10 6.80
N ARG A 3 -2.18 -25.88 6.27
CA ARG A 3 -1.15 -24.88 6.55
C ARG A 3 -1.63 -24.05 7.72
N TYR A 4 -0.73 -23.65 8.60
CA TYR A 4 -1.04 -22.81 9.75
C TYR A 4 -0.34 -21.48 9.61
N GLU A 5 -0.99 -20.44 10.12
CA GLU A 5 -0.38 -19.13 10.31
C GLU A 5 -0.39 -18.75 11.78
N ILE A 6 0.61 -17.97 12.16
CA ILE A 6 0.74 -17.46 13.52
C ILE A 6 0.58 -15.95 13.45
N ALA A 7 -0.47 -15.46 14.09
CA ALA A 7 -0.77 -14.05 14.20
C ALA A 7 -0.58 -13.59 15.65
N PHE A 8 0.02 -12.42 15.80
CA PHE A 8 0.18 -11.76 17.09
C PHE A 8 -0.71 -10.53 17.16
N SER A 9 -1.47 -10.41 18.24
CA SER A 9 -2.48 -9.35 18.44
C SER A 9 -2.04 -8.28 19.44
N GLY A 10 -0.76 -8.23 19.81
CA GLY A 10 -0.25 -7.25 20.77
C GLY A 10 -0.56 -7.57 22.24
N GLN A 11 -1.15 -8.74 22.51
CA GLN A 11 -1.52 -9.17 23.86
C GLN A 11 -0.33 -9.81 24.58
N VAL A 12 -0.11 -9.39 25.83
CA VAL A 12 0.92 -9.94 26.72
C VAL A 12 0.27 -10.74 27.85
N VAL A 13 0.99 -11.75 28.33
CA VAL A 13 0.53 -12.58 29.44
C VAL A 13 0.41 -11.71 30.71
N PRO A 14 -0.65 -11.90 31.54
CA PRO A 14 -0.82 -11.16 32.79
C PRO A 14 0.38 -11.34 33.70
N GLY A 15 1.08 -10.24 34.01
CA GLY A 15 2.27 -10.24 34.88
C GLY A 15 3.62 -10.14 34.16
N ALA A 16 3.65 -10.14 32.83
CA ALA A 16 4.88 -9.89 32.06
C ALA A 16 5.11 -8.39 31.81
N GLN A 17 6.34 -7.90 32.02
CA GLN A 17 6.70 -6.50 31.71
C GLN A 17 6.80 -6.29 30.19
N LEU A 18 6.07 -5.29 29.69
CA LEU A 18 5.95 -5.00 28.27
C LEU A 18 7.30 -4.69 27.61
N GLU A 19 8.23 -4.02 28.31
CA GLU A 19 9.62 -3.82 27.86
C GLU A 19 10.39 -5.14 27.67
N LEU A 20 10.24 -6.08 28.60
CA LEU A 20 11.00 -7.33 28.63
C LEU A 20 10.46 -8.32 27.58
N VAL A 21 9.14 -8.36 27.39
CA VAL A 21 8.50 -9.12 26.30
C VAL A 21 8.96 -8.57 24.95
N LYS A 22 8.98 -7.24 24.75
CA LYS A 22 9.49 -6.62 23.51
C LYS A 22 10.93 -7.03 23.20
N ALA A 23 11.81 -7.05 24.20
CA ALA A 23 13.20 -7.46 24.03
C ALA A 23 13.35 -8.96 23.68
N ASN A 24 12.55 -9.83 24.31
CA ASN A 24 12.55 -11.26 24.02
C ASN A 24 11.99 -11.56 22.62
N LEU A 25 10.93 -10.86 22.22
CA LEU A 25 10.32 -10.97 20.90
C LEU A 25 11.27 -10.46 19.80
N ALA A 26 12.05 -9.41 20.08
CA ALA A 26 13.09 -8.91 19.18
C ALA A 26 14.16 -9.95 18.89
N LYS A 27 14.62 -10.66 19.93
CA LYS A 27 15.64 -11.70 19.79
C LYS A 27 15.11 -12.94 19.07
N LEU A 28 13.86 -13.34 19.36
CA LEU A 28 13.22 -14.51 18.74
C LEU A 28 12.91 -14.27 17.26
N PHE A 29 12.45 -13.08 16.89
CA PHE A 29 12.05 -12.76 15.52
C PHE A 29 13.12 -12.08 14.67
N GLN A 30 14.25 -11.69 15.28
CA GLN A 30 15.28 -10.87 14.61
C GLN A 30 14.65 -9.67 13.89
N ALA A 31 13.59 -9.12 14.48
CA ALA A 31 12.79 -8.06 13.89
C ALA A 31 13.18 -6.72 14.51
N ASP A 32 13.16 -5.66 13.70
CA ASP A 32 13.46 -4.31 14.14
C ASP A 32 12.51 -3.82 15.24
N ALA A 33 13.02 -2.98 16.14
CA ALA A 33 12.25 -2.37 17.22
C ALA A 33 10.98 -1.65 16.72
N GLN A 34 11.03 -1.11 15.50
CA GLN A 34 9.89 -0.51 14.79
C GLN A 34 8.79 -1.52 14.45
N ARG A 35 9.18 -2.69 13.92
CA ARG A 35 8.26 -3.79 13.58
C ARG A 35 7.57 -4.31 14.84
N ILE A 36 8.32 -4.40 15.93
CA ILE A 36 7.79 -4.83 17.24
C ILE A 36 6.88 -3.76 17.83
N ALA A 37 7.23 -2.47 17.77
CA ALA A 37 6.29 -1.42 18.20
C ALA A 37 4.96 -1.49 17.44
N LEU A 38 4.99 -1.81 16.14
CA LEU A 38 3.82 -2.06 15.30
C LEU A 38 3.04 -3.31 15.72
N LEU A 39 3.71 -4.39 16.11
CA LEU A 39 3.09 -5.61 16.67
C LEU A 39 2.29 -5.31 17.94
N PHE A 40 2.76 -4.36 18.75
CA PHE A 40 2.11 -3.93 19.99
C PHE A 40 1.11 -2.77 19.79
N SER A 41 0.83 -2.37 18.55
CA SER A 41 -0.16 -1.34 18.22
C SER A 41 -1.62 -1.79 18.38
N GLY A 42 -1.84 -3.05 18.81
CA GLY A 42 -3.16 -3.66 18.98
C GLY A 42 -3.78 -4.18 17.68
N ARG A 43 -3.07 -4.09 16.55
CA ARG A 43 -3.48 -4.67 15.26
C ARG A 43 -2.91 -6.08 15.11
N ARG A 44 -3.74 -7.03 14.68
CA ARG A 44 -3.32 -8.39 14.33
C ARG A 44 -2.25 -8.33 13.25
N LEU A 45 -1.10 -8.93 13.50
CA LEU A 45 0.00 -9.01 12.52
C LEU A 45 0.45 -10.45 12.35
N VAL A 46 0.47 -10.91 11.10
CA VAL A 46 0.94 -12.24 10.75
C VAL A 46 2.46 -12.24 10.82
N ILE A 47 2.98 -13.06 11.72
CA ILE A 47 4.42 -13.18 11.98
C ILE A 47 5.05 -14.14 10.97
N LYS A 48 4.39 -15.28 10.72
CA LYS A 48 4.84 -16.28 9.76
C LYS A 48 3.66 -17.11 9.28
N ASN A 49 3.57 -17.29 7.98
CA ASN A 49 2.57 -18.11 7.29
C ASN A 49 3.22 -19.39 6.76
N ASN A 50 2.38 -20.37 6.39
CA ASN A 50 2.82 -21.64 5.79
C ASN A 50 3.64 -22.54 6.75
N LEU A 51 3.20 -22.66 8.00
CA LEU A 51 3.78 -23.56 8.99
C LEU A 51 2.97 -24.86 9.09
N ASP A 52 3.65 -25.98 9.33
CA ASP A 52 3.01 -27.25 9.68
C ASP A 52 2.45 -27.22 11.11
N ALA A 53 1.46 -28.06 11.43
CA ALA A 53 0.83 -28.13 12.75
C ALA A 53 1.86 -28.25 13.90
N ALA A 54 2.83 -29.16 13.74
CA ALA A 54 3.89 -29.38 14.72
C ALA A 54 4.86 -28.20 14.84
N ALA A 55 5.03 -27.39 13.78
CA ALA A 55 5.84 -26.19 13.84
C ALA A 55 5.05 -25.05 14.50
N ALA A 56 3.77 -24.90 14.18
CA ALA A 56 2.90 -23.87 14.73
C ALA A 56 2.78 -23.96 16.26
N GLU A 57 2.61 -25.17 16.81
CA GLU A 57 2.60 -25.40 18.26
C GLU A 57 3.94 -25.07 18.92
N LYS A 58 5.06 -25.40 18.29
CA LYS A 58 6.41 -25.05 18.80
C LYS A 58 6.60 -23.54 18.87
N TYR A 59 6.15 -22.80 17.86
CA TYR A 59 6.21 -21.34 17.87
C TYR A 59 5.28 -20.76 18.93
N ARG A 60 4.04 -21.26 19.07
CA ARG A 60 3.11 -20.87 20.14
C ARG A 60 3.77 -21.04 21.51
N ALA A 61 4.32 -22.23 21.81
CA ALA A 61 4.94 -22.53 23.10
C ALA A 61 6.21 -21.71 23.36
N THR A 62 6.92 -21.25 22.33
CA THR A 62 8.11 -20.40 22.47
C THR A 62 7.72 -18.95 22.73
N LEU A 63 6.67 -18.47 22.06
CA LEU A 63 6.11 -17.13 22.20
C LEU A 63 5.40 -16.94 23.54
N GLU A 64 4.65 -17.95 23.98
CA GLU A 64 3.97 -17.95 25.27
C GLU A 64 4.99 -17.93 26.43
N ARG A 65 6.09 -18.68 26.30
CA ARG A 65 7.23 -18.61 27.23
C ARG A 65 7.93 -17.24 27.21
N ALA A 66 7.90 -16.53 26.10
CA ALA A 66 8.42 -15.18 25.98
C ALA A 66 7.46 -14.10 26.55
N GLY A 67 6.25 -14.50 27.00
CA GLY A 67 5.24 -13.61 27.58
C GLY A 67 4.28 -12.99 26.58
N ALA A 68 4.20 -13.53 25.36
CA ALA A 68 3.35 -13.05 24.28
C ALA A 68 2.20 -14.04 24.00
N LEU A 69 0.97 -13.54 23.98
CA LEU A 69 -0.20 -14.33 23.58
C LEU A 69 -0.30 -14.31 22.05
N VAL A 70 -0.25 -15.49 21.43
CA VAL A 70 -0.37 -15.66 19.98
C VAL A 70 -1.55 -16.52 19.62
N ASP A 71 -2.20 -16.14 18.53
CA ASP A 71 -3.31 -16.88 17.94
C ASP A 71 -2.80 -17.71 16.76
N VAL A 72 -3.08 -19.00 16.79
CA VAL A 72 -2.70 -19.95 15.74
C VAL A 72 -3.96 -20.24 14.95
N GLN A 73 -4.01 -19.77 13.71
CA GLN A 73 -5.14 -20.03 12.82
C GLN A 73 -4.74 -21.08 11.80
N SER A 74 -5.56 -22.11 11.67
CA SER A 74 -5.48 -23.04 10.55
C SER A 74 -5.94 -22.31 9.29
N MET A 75 -5.07 -22.22 8.30
CA MET A 75 -5.49 -22.14 6.90
C MET A 75 -5.90 -23.57 6.48
N ASP A 76 -6.96 -24.09 7.09
CA ASP A 76 -7.78 -25.03 6.34
C ASP A 76 -8.46 -24.19 5.27
N VAL A 77 -7.94 -24.33 4.05
CA VAL A 77 -8.77 -24.10 2.88
C VAL A 77 -9.84 -25.18 2.97
N GLU A 78 -10.92 -24.89 3.68
CA GLU A 78 -12.22 -25.38 3.26
C GLU A 78 -12.38 -24.83 1.84
N ILE A 79 -11.87 -25.61 0.88
CA ILE A 79 -12.53 -25.72 -0.40
C ILE A 79 -13.85 -26.38 0.01
N GLU A 80 -14.80 -25.58 0.52
CA GLU A 80 -16.20 -25.90 0.31
C GLU A 80 -16.28 -26.07 -1.20
N GLU A 81 -16.31 -27.34 -1.58
CA GLU A 81 -16.87 -27.81 -2.82
C GLU A 81 -18.24 -27.14 -2.92
N VAL A 82 -18.26 -25.96 -3.53
CA VAL A 82 -19.47 -25.36 -4.04
C VAL A 82 -19.94 -26.35 -5.08
N GLU A 83 -20.79 -27.28 -4.66
CA GLU A 83 -21.65 -28.04 -5.54
C GLU A 83 -22.20 -27.04 -6.53
N LEU A 84 -21.91 -27.33 -7.79
CA LEU A 84 -22.25 -26.56 -8.96
C LEU A 84 -23.78 -26.47 -9.08
N ALA A 85 -24.42 -25.61 -8.27
CA ALA A 85 -25.71 -25.09 -8.60
C ALA A 85 -25.53 -24.42 -9.97
N PRO A 86 -26.36 -24.75 -10.98
CA PRO A 86 -26.27 -24.12 -12.28
C PRO A 86 -26.26 -22.61 -12.05
N PRO A 87 -25.38 -21.86 -12.73
CA PRO A 87 -25.20 -20.44 -12.47
C PRO A 87 -26.58 -19.80 -12.50
N PRO A 88 -26.98 -19.05 -11.45
CA PRO A 88 -28.16 -18.23 -11.60
C PRO A 88 -27.90 -17.38 -12.83
N SER A 89 -28.77 -17.52 -13.83
CA SER A 89 -28.76 -16.67 -15.00
C SER A 89 -28.61 -15.24 -14.48
N TYR A 90 -27.47 -14.61 -14.78
CA TYR A 90 -27.28 -13.19 -14.53
C TYR A 90 -28.30 -12.48 -15.42
N GLN A 91 -29.51 -12.29 -14.91
CA GLN A 91 -30.37 -11.24 -15.40
C GLN A 91 -29.59 -9.97 -15.15
N ALA A 92 -29.15 -9.34 -16.23
CA ALA A 92 -28.57 -8.02 -16.19
C ALA A 92 -29.52 -7.15 -15.36
N ALA A 93 -29.09 -6.81 -14.14
CA ALA A 93 -29.79 -5.84 -13.34
C ALA A 93 -29.91 -4.57 -14.19
N PRO A 94 -31.09 -3.94 -14.26
CA PRO A 94 -31.26 -2.73 -15.03
C PRO A 94 -30.24 -1.70 -14.53
N ALA A 95 -29.57 -1.03 -15.47
CA ALA A 95 -28.63 0.04 -15.19
C ALA A 95 -29.25 1.00 -14.16
N VAL A 96 -28.76 0.92 -12.93
CA VAL A 96 -29.25 1.77 -11.85
C VAL A 96 -28.67 3.14 -12.14
N ALA A 97 -29.54 4.04 -12.60
CA ALA A 97 -29.25 5.44 -12.79
C ALA A 97 -28.66 6.02 -11.50
N THR A 98 -27.72 6.95 -11.68
CA THR A 98 -27.07 7.79 -10.68
C THR A 98 -27.98 8.02 -9.47
N ALA A 99 -27.75 7.28 -8.39
CA ALA A 99 -28.60 7.32 -7.21
C ALA A 99 -28.32 8.62 -6.45
N GLU A 100 -29.34 9.45 -6.31
CA GLU A 100 -29.33 10.55 -5.34
C GLU A 100 -29.09 9.98 -3.93
N PRO A 101 -28.39 10.71 -3.03
CA PRO A 101 -28.08 10.21 -1.70
C PRO A 101 -29.38 9.98 -0.92
N ARG A 102 -29.77 8.72 -0.80
CA ARG A 102 -30.90 8.27 0.03
C ARG A 102 -30.36 7.72 1.35
N ARG A 103 -31.24 7.35 2.27
CA ARG A 103 -30.81 6.67 3.50
C ARG A 103 -30.61 5.19 3.22
N LEU A 104 -29.47 4.63 3.62
CA LEU A 104 -29.24 3.19 3.58
C LEU A 104 -30.16 2.50 4.57
N VAL A 105 -30.96 1.56 4.08
CA VAL A 105 -31.75 0.66 4.91
C VAL A 105 -31.15 -0.74 4.79
N VAL A 106 -30.48 -1.20 5.84
CA VAL A 106 -29.88 -2.53 5.91
C VAL A 106 -30.67 -3.37 6.89
N ALA A 107 -31.19 -4.51 6.42
CA ALA A 107 -31.82 -5.50 7.31
C ALA A 107 -30.73 -6.18 8.16
N PRO A 108 -30.83 -6.16 9.50
CA PRO A 108 -29.86 -6.80 10.36
C PRO A 108 -29.79 -8.30 10.10
N ARG A 109 -28.56 -8.84 10.03
CA ARG A 109 -28.32 -10.28 9.80
C ARG A 109 -28.15 -11.06 11.10
N ASP A 110 -27.73 -10.38 12.18
CA ASP A 110 -27.44 -10.95 13.48
C ASP A 110 -27.64 -9.90 14.61
N GLU A 111 -27.48 -10.34 15.86
CA GLU A 111 -27.62 -9.49 17.06
C GLU A 111 -26.58 -8.36 17.11
N TYR A 112 -25.40 -8.57 16.54
CA TYR A 112 -24.34 -7.55 16.50
C TYR A 112 -24.68 -6.44 15.51
N MET A 113 -25.19 -6.78 14.32
CA MET A 113 -25.67 -5.82 13.32
C MET A 113 -26.93 -5.10 13.80
N ALA A 114 -27.79 -5.77 14.57
CA ALA A 114 -28.99 -5.16 15.14
C ALA A 114 -28.65 -3.97 16.08
N ALA A 115 -27.47 -3.96 16.70
CA ALA A 115 -27.01 -2.83 17.51
C ALA A 115 -26.83 -1.52 16.71
N PHE A 116 -26.81 -1.59 15.37
CA PHE A 116 -26.62 -0.45 14.48
C PHE A 116 -27.86 -0.13 13.62
N VAL A 117 -29.03 -0.71 13.93
CA VAL A 117 -30.26 -0.51 13.14
C VAL A 117 -30.72 0.96 13.10
N ASP A 118 -30.42 1.73 14.14
CA ASP A 118 -30.78 3.15 14.25
C ASP A 118 -29.70 4.10 13.69
N VAL A 119 -28.61 3.56 13.11
CA VAL A 119 -27.54 4.39 12.54
C VAL A 119 -27.99 4.96 11.19
N GLU A 120 -28.12 6.28 11.11
CA GLU A 120 -28.41 6.97 9.86
C GLU A 120 -27.15 7.08 8.98
N ALA A 121 -27.10 6.30 7.90
CA ALA A 121 -26.01 6.34 6.91
C ALA A 121 -26.51 6.77 5.51
N PRO A 122 -25.77 7.63 4.79
CA PRO A 122 -26.06 7.94 3.39
C PRO A 122 -25.81 6.74 2.47
N ASP A 123 -26.68 6.58 1.47
CA ASP A 123 -26.56 5.59 0.40
C ASP A 123 -25.73 6.15 -0.74
N PHE A 124 -24.46 5.77 -0.75
CA PHE A 124 -23.50 6.13 -1.79
C PHE A 124 -23.61 5.25 -3.04
N GLY A 125 -24.45 4.20 -3.02
CA GLY A 125 -24.53 3.21 -4.08
C GLY A 125 -23.20 2.49 -4.34
N ILE A 126 -23.19 1.63 -5.36
CA ILE A 126 -21.97 0.98 -5.86
C ILE A 126 -21.81 1.35 -7.32
N ALA A 127 -20.69 1.96 -7.66
CA ALA A 127 -20.38 2.29 -9.05
C ALA A 127 -20.10 1.01 -9.86
N PRO A 128 -20.53 0.94 -11.13
CA PRO A 128 -20.22 -0.20 -11.99
C PRO A 128 -18.72 -0.35 -12.27
N LEU A 129 -18.32 -1.54 -12.71
CA LEU A 129 -16.92 -1.84 -13.02
C LEU A 129 -16.41 -0.93 -14.15
N GLY A 130 -15.19 -0.39 -13.96
CA GLY A 130 -14.55 0.49 -14.93
C GLY A 130 -14.95 1.96 -14.83
N VAL A 131 -15.80 2.33 -13.86
CA VAL A 131 -16.06 3.74 -13.54
C VAL A 131 -14.89 4.34 -12.80
N ASP A 132 -14.44 5.51 -13.24
CA ASP A 132 -13.45 6.31 -12.52
C ASP A 132 -14.10 6.90 -11.27
N LEU A 133 -13.50 6.63 -10.11
CA LEU A 133 -13.95 7.14 -8.82
C LEU A 133 -13.14 8.37 -8.37
N GLN A 134 -12.18 8.81 -9.19
CA GLN A 134 -11.36 9.96 -8.89
C GLN A 134 -12.13 11.25 -9.14
N ASP A 135 -12.02 12.20 -8.20
CA ASP A 135 -12.58 13.54 -8.38
C ASP A 135 -11.97 14.24 -9.61
N ASP A 136 -12.77 15.05 -10.30
CA ASP A 136 -12.29 15.89 -11.40
C ASP A 136 -11.13 16.76 -10.92
N LYS A 137 -9.96 16.56 -11.54
CA LYS A 137 -8.79 17.38 -11.25
C LYS A 137 -9.01 18.76 -11.90
N PRO A 138 -9.03 19.86 -11.12
CA PRO A 138 -9.17 21.18 -11.69
C PRO A 138 -8.01 21.48 -12.64
N GLU A 139 -8.30 22.18 -13.75
CA GLU A 139 -7.27 22.59 -14.69
C GLU A 139 -6.20 23.44 -13.97
N PRO A 140 -4.90 23.16 -14.20
CA PRO A 140 -3.84 23.90 -13.54
C PRO A 140 -3.84 25.34 -14.04
N VAL A 141 -4.18 26.28 -13.16
CA VAL A 141 -4.08 27.71 -13.43
C VAL A 141 -2.61 28.11 -13.40
N ALA A 142 -2.08 28.57 -14.54
CA ALA A 142 -0.70 29.03 -14.62
C ALA A 142 -0.48 30.26 -13.71
N PRO A 143 0.59 30.28 -12.90
CA PRO A 143 0.92 31.43 -12.07
C PRO A 143 1.27 32.63 -12.96
N ARG A 144 0.83 33.82 -12.54
CA ARG A 144 1.20 35.08 -13.20
C ARG A 144 2.61 35.47 -12.79
N VAL A 145 3.60 35.02 -13.56
CA VAL A 145 5.01 35.38 -13.38
C VAL A 145 5.36 36.57 -14.28
N ASP A 146 6.02 37.58 -13.70
CA ASP A 146 6.60 38.69 -14.44
C ASP A 146 8.02 38.33 -14.87
N LEU A 147 8.22 38.16 -16.17
CA LEU A 147 9.50 37.80 -16.78
C LEU A 147 10.21 39.00 -17.42
N SER A 148 9.69 40.22 -17.24
CA SER A 148 10.21 41.44 -17.90
C SER A 148 11.68 41.73 -17.58
N GLN A 149 12.19 41.24 -16.44
CA GLN A 149 13.57 41.41 -16.02
C GLN A 149 14.53 40.35 -16.58
N PHE A 150 14.02 39.28 -17.18
CA PHE A 150 14.83 38.20 -17.71
C PHE A 150 14.91 38.28 -19.24
N SER A 151 16.14 38.18 -19.77
CA SER A 151 16.40 38.10 -21.21
C SER A 151 17.02 36.76 -21.53
N LEU A 152 16.51 36.08 -22.56
CA LEU A 152 17.04 34.81 -23.05
C LEU A 152 17.92 35.07 -24.28
N ALA A 153 19.15 34.56 -24.26
CA ALA A 153 20.01 34.64 -25.43
C ALA A 153 19.50 33.72 -26.56
N PRO A 154 19.71 34.07 -27.84
CA PRO A 154 19.36 33.21 -28.96
C PRO A 154 19.97 31.81 -28.82
N ALA A 155 19.26 30.80 -29.29
CA ALA A 155 19.76 29.42 -29.29
C ALA A 155 21.14 29.36 -30.00
N GLY A 156 22.11 28.73 -29.33
CA GLY A 156 23.50 28.66 -29.81
C GLY A 156 24.42 29.78 -29.34
N SER A 157 23.93 30.73 -28.54
CA SER A 157 24.77 31.76 -27.91
C SER A 157 25.66 31.14 -26.83
N ASP A 158 26.96 31.45 -26.87
CA ASP A 158 27.92 31.05 -25.84
C ASP A 158 27.66 31.82 -24.54
N MET A 159 27.40 31.10 -23.46
CA MET A 159 27.13 31.66 -22.13
C MET A 159 28.41 31.93 -21.32
N GLY A 160 29.59 31.82 -21.94
CA GLY A 160 30.86 32.29 -21.39
C GLY A 160 31.33 31.56 -20.14
N GLN A 161 30.70 30.42 -19.81
CA GLN A 161 31.05 29.62 -18.63
C GLN A 161 32.45 29.01 -18.74
N ILE A 162 32.94 28.80 -19.95
CA ILE A 162 34.28 28.25 -20.22
C ILE A 162 35.01 29.20 -21.15
N LYS A 163 36.12 29.78 -20.69
CA LYS A 163 36.94 30.67 -21.50
C LYS A 163 37.59 29.87 -22.64
N PRO A 164 37.40 30.23 -23.92
CA PRO A 164 38.03 29.52 -25.02
C PRO A 164 39.55 29.64 -24.90
N GLY A 165 40.25 28.52 -25.15
CA GLY A 165 41.70 28.49 -25.22
C GLY A 165 42.23 29.38 -26.36
N PRO A 166 43.51 29.80 -26.30
CA PRO A 166 44.12 30.54 -27.39
C PRO A 166 44.03 29.74 -28.69
N ALA A 167 43.74 30.42 -29.81
CA ALA A 167 43.72 29.80 -31.12
C ALA A 167 45.07 29.13 -31.42
N GLY A 168 45.03 27.90 -31.92
CA GLY A 168 46.23 27.18 -32.34
C GLY A 168 46.97 27.91 -33.47
N PRO A 169 48.25 27.58 -33.70
CA PRO A 169 49.01 28.18 -34.80
C PRO A 169 48.32 27.89 -36.14
N PRO A 170 48.40 28.83 -37.11
CA PRO A 170 47.84 28.60 -38.44
C PRO A 170 48.46 27.34 -39.08
N PRO A 171 47.69 26.58 -39.86
CA PRO A 171 48.22 25.42 -40.58
C PRO A 171 49.29 25.87 -41.59
N ASP A 172 50.29 25.02 -41.83
CA ASP A 172 51.36 25.30 -42.79
C ASP A 172 50.84 25.30 -44.23
N THR A 173 50.84 26.47 -44.87
CA THR A 173 50.39 26.67 -46.26
C THR A 173 51.55 26.71 -47.26
N SER A 174 52.78 26.39 -46.86
CA SER A 174 53.98 26.53 -47.71
C SER A 174 53.96 25.72 -49.01
N HIS A 175 53.08 24.71 -49.10
CA HIS A 175 52.92 23.83 -50.26
C HIS A 175 51.72 24.16 -51.15
N LEU A 176 50.91 25.19 -50.82
CA LEU A 176 49.78 25.63 -51.64
C LEU A 176 50.26 26.65 -52.69
N LYS A 177 50.05 26.34 -53.97
CA LYS A 177 50.26 27.27 -55.09
C LYS A 177 49.00 27.36 -55.93
N LEU A 178 48.59 28.57 -56.27
CA LEU A 178 47.52 28.82 -57.22
C LEU A 178 48.07 28.61 -58.65
N GLN A 179 47.40 27.80 -59.47
CA GLN A 179 47.65 27.76 -60.92
C GLN A 179 46.78 28.83 -61.58
N GLU A 180 47.37 29.65 -62.47
CA GLU A 180 46.62 30.54 -63.36
C GLU A 180 45.85 29.76 -64.42
#